data_AF-A0A848TPZ7-F1
#
_entry.id   AF-A0A848TPZ7-F1
#
_cell.length_a   1.000
_cell.length_b   1.000
_cell.length_c   1.000
_cell.angle_alpha   90.00
_cell.angle_beta   90.00
_cell.angle_gamma   90.00
#
_symmetry.space_group_name_H-M   'P 1'
#
loop_
_entity.id
_entity.type
_entity.pdbx_description
1 polymer ?
#
loop_
_entity_poly.entity_id
_entity_poly.type
_entity_poly.pdbx_seq_one_letter_code
_entity_poly.pdbx_strand_id
1 'polypeptide(L)'
;AMLARVLGQMKYGGSVAAVGLAGGANLPATVIPFLLRGVNLLGIDSVMRPYEDRVRAWGRIESDLPMEKLEAMIQPATLADLPKLGADILKGQVKGRVVVDVNA
;
A
#
# COMPACT_ATOMS: atom_id res chain seq x y z
N ALA A 1 2.40 5.30 14.55
CA ALA A 1 3.38 4.60 15.43
C ALA A 1 4.16 3.48 14.73
N MET A 2 3.50 2.61 13.94
CA MET A 2 4.15 1.46 13.30
C MET A 2 5.33 1.83 12.39
N LEU A 3 5.16 2.80 11.49
CA LEU A 3 6.21 3.21 10.56
C LEU A 3 7.49 3.71 11.27
N ALA A 4 7.33 4.54 12.31
CA ALA A 4 8.45 5.01 13.13
C ALA A 4 9.27 3.86 13.75
N ARG A 5 8.58 2.80 14.21
CA ARG A 5 9.24 1.62 14.77
C ARG A 5 9.99 0.81 13.70
N VAL A 6 9.40 0.66 12.51
CA VAL A 6 10.04 -0.06 11.38
C VAL A 6 11.34 0.62 10.96
N LEU A 7 11.39 1.96 10.91
CA LEU A 7 12.61 2.71 10.58
C LEU A 7 13.79 2.33 11.50
N GLY A 8 13.53 2.13 12.80
CA GLY A 8 14.56 1.70 13.77
C GLY A 8 15.04 0.25 13.62
N GLN A 9 14.36 -0.57 12.82
CA GLN A 9 14.65 -2.00 12.60
C GLN A 9 15.24 -2.29 11.22
N MET A 10 15.37 -1.27 10.36
CA MET A 10 15.93 -1.44 9.02
C MET A 10 17.42 -1.82 9.09
N LYS A 11 17.82 -2.69 8.16
CA LYS A 11 19.23 -2.99 7.88
C LYS A 11 19.96 -1.72 7.42
N TYR A 12 21.29 -1.73 7.54
CA TYR A 12 22.14 -0.67 7.02
C TYR A 12 21.89 -0.45 5.51
N GLY A 13 21.69 0.80 5.09
CA GLY A 13 21.35 1.20 3.73
C GLY A 13 19.93 0.88 3.27
N GLY A 14 19.06 0.39 4.17
CA GLY A 14 17.70 -0.02 3.82
C GLY A 14 16.76 1.14 3.51
N SER A 15 15.72 0.89 2.71
CA SER A 15 14.70 1.88 2.36
C SER A 15 13.31 1.42 2.76
N VAL A 16 12.47 2.36 3.18
CA VAL A 16 11.04 2.15 3.45
C VAL A 16 10.22 2.97 2.47
N ALA A 17 9.31 2.33 1.74
CA ALA A 17 8.32 3.00 0.89
C ALA A 17 7.04 3.28 1.68
N ALA A 18 6.72 4.56 1.91
CA ALA A 18 5.53 4.99 2.64
C ALA A 18 4.36 5.23 1.67
N VAL A 19 3.29 4.44 1.84
CA VAL A 19 2.13 4.39 0.92
C VAL A 19 0.77 4.72 1.56
N GLY A 20 0.67 4.72 2.89
CA GLY A 20 -0.64 4.82 3.55
C GLY A 20 -0.58 5.27 5.02
N LEU A 21 -1.76 5.66 5.52
CA LEU A 21 -1.93 6.29 6.83
C LEU A 21 -3.05 5.68 7.68
N ALA A 22 -3.49 4.45 7.38
CA ALA A 22 -4.55 3.76 8.13
C ALA A 22 -4.25 3.67 9.65
N GLY A 23 -2.97 3.63 10.03
CA GLY A 23 -2.51 3.67 11.44
C GLY A 23 -2.24 5.08 12.00
N GLY A 24 -2.71 6.14 11.32
CA GLY A 24 -2.53 7.55 11.68
C GLY A 24 -1.49 8.30 10.84
N ALA A 25 -1.66 9.62 10.71
CA ALA A 25 -0.79 10.50 9.91
C ALA A 25 0.50 10.94 10.63
N ASN A 26 0.54 10.83 11.97
CA ASN A 26 1.70 11.25 12.75
C ASN A 26 2.87 10.27 12.59
N LEU A 27 4.07 10.83 12.40
CA LEU A 27 5.33 10.09 12.33
C LEU A 27 6.24 10.43 13.54
N PRO A 28 6.06 9.79 14.71
CA PRO A 28 6.91 10.00 15.88
C PRO A 28 8.24 9.22 15.74
N ALA A 29 9.04 9.56 14.74
CA ALA A 29 10.35 8.94 14.46
C ALA A 29 11.52 9.79 14.99
N THR A 30 12.71 9.20 15.03
CA THR A 30 13.96 9.92 15.32
C THR A 30 14.85 9.94 14.08
N VAL A 31 15.83 10.85 14.06
CA VAL A 31 16.81 10.94 12.96
C VAL A 31 17.89 9.85 13.02
N ILE A 32 18.00 9.12 14.13
CA ILE A 32 19.08 8.16 14.40
C ILE A 32 19.22 7.07 13.32
N PRO A 33 18.14 6.42 12.82
CA PRO A 33 18.28 5.38 11.79
C PRO A 33 18.83 5.91 10.47
N PHE A 34 18.51 7.16 10.12
CA PHE A 34 19.01 7.81 8.91
C PHE A 34 20.51 8.09 9.02
N LEU A 35 20.95 8.64 10.15
CA LEU A 35 22.34 9.03 10.37
C LEU A 35 23.28 7.84 10.57
N LEU A 36 22.90 6.87 11.40
CA LEU A 36 23.80 5.77 11.79
C LEU A 36 23.69 4.54 10.90
N ARG A 37 22.62 4.43 10.11
CA ARG A 37 22.39 3.26 9.25
C ARG A 37 22.06 3.64 7.81
N GLY A 38 22.06 4.93 7.43
CA GLY A 38 21.77 5.34 6.07
C GLY A 38 20.39 4.89 5.59
N VAL A 39 19.40 4.83 6.48
CA VAL A 39 18.03 4.40 6.13
C VAL A 39 17.33 5.49 5.31
N ASN A 40 16.56 5.11 4.30
CA ASN A 40 15.74 6.04 3.52
C ASN A 40 14.25 5.89 3.83
N LEU A 41 13.53 7.01 3.83
CA LEU A 41 12.06 7.03 3.83
C LEU A 41 11.58 7.66 2.52
N LEU A 42 10.93 6.86 1.67
CA LEU A 42 10.51 7.24 0.33
C LEU A 42 8.99 7.41 0.30
N GLY A 43 8.50 8.61 0.02
CA GLY A 43 7.08 8.88 -0.15
C GLY A 43 6.58 8.40 -1.51
N ILE A 44 5.54 7.57 -1.53
CA ILE A 44 4.95 7.04 -2.76
C ILE A 44 3.59 7.70 -3.00
N ASP A 45 3.53 8.50 -4.05
CA ASP A 45 2.29 9.10 -4.55
C ASP A 45 1.86 8.39 -5.82
N SER A 46 0.66 7.80 -5.84
CA SER A 46 0.08 7.17 -7.04
C SER A 46 -0.81 8.11 -7.86
N VAL A 47 -1.23 9.24 -7.28
CA VAL A 47 -2.25 10.14 -7.85
C VAL A 47 -1.68 10.92 -9.01
N MET A 48 -0.50 11.53 -8.85
CA MET A 48 0.09 12.44 -9.85
C MET A 48 1.22 11.81 -10.67
N ARG A 49 1.34 10.47 -10.70
CA ARG A 49 2.41 9.82 -11.48
C ARG A 49 2.32 10.13 -12.98
N PRO A 50 3.45 10.41 -13.65
CA PRO A 50 3.50 10.57 -15.11
C PRO A 50 3.01 9.33 -15.86
N TYR A 51 2.52 9.52 -17.08
CA TYR A 51 1.98 8.45 -17.92
C TYR A 51 2.98 7.31 -18.14
N GLU A 52 4.22 7.63 -18.52
CA GLU A 52 5.24 6.62 -18.82
C GLU A 52 5.54 5.71 -17.63
N ASP A 53 5.55 6.27 -16.41
CA ASP A 53 5.77 5.51 -15.19
C ASP A 53 4.58 4.62 -14.85
N ARG A 54 3.35 5.05 -15.15
CA ARG A 54 2.16 4.21 -14.99
C ARG A 54 2.22 3.01 -15.92
N VAL A 55 2.52 3.22 -17.21
CA VAL A 55 2.66 2.13 -18.19
C VAL A 55 3.74 1.15 -17.74
N ARG A 56 4.90 1.65 -17.32
CA ARG A 56 6.00 0.84 -16.80
C ARG A 56 5.59 0.01 -15.58
N ALA A 57 4.89 0.62 -14.63
CA ALA A 57 4.43 -0.06 -13.42
C ALA A 57 3.38 -1.14 -13.74
N TRP A 58 2.45 -0.87 -14.66
CA TRP A 58 1.47 -1.85 -15.11
C TRP A 58 2.11 -3.05 -15.82
N GLY A 59 3.09 -2.81 -16.70
CA GLY A 59 3.85 -3.90 -17.33
C GLY A 59 4.60 -4.76 -16.30
N ARG A 60 5.12 -4.15 -15.22
CA ARG A 60 5.73 -4.88 -14.11
C ARG A 60 4.72 -5.67 -13.28
N ILE A 61 3.50 -5.15 -13.09
CA ILE A 61 2.44 -5.89 -12.41
C ILE A 61 2.07 -7.13 -13.22
N GLU A 62 1.89 -6.98 -14.54
CA GLU A 62 1.60 -8.09 -15.43
C GLU A 62 2.69 -9.17 -15.40
N SER A 63 3.96 -8.79 -15.40
CA SER A 63 5.07 -9.75 -15.41
C SER A 63 5.35 -10.37 -14.03
N ASP A 64 5.23 -9.61 -12.95
CA ASP A 64 5.76 -9.99 -11.64
C ASP A 64 4.69 -10.46 -10.66
N LEU A 65 3.41 -10.16 -10.88
CA LEU A 65 2.31 -10.58 -10.01
C LEU A 65 1.64 -11.86 -10.56
N PRO A 66 1.83 -13.04 -9.94
CA PRO A 66 1.21 -14.27 -10.42
C PRO A 66 -0.31 -14.21 -10.33
N MET A 67 -0.99 -14.61 -11.41
CA MET A 67 -2.45 -14.51 -11.49
C MET A 67 -3.16 -15.31 -10.38
N GLU A 68 -2.68 -16.51 -10.05
CA GLU A 68 -3.23 -17.33 -8.96
C GLU A 68 -3.17 -16.61 -7.59
N LYS A 69 -2.11 -15.81 -7.36
CA LYS A 69 -1.99 -15.03 -6.11
C LYS A 69 -2.95 -13.85 -6.11
N LEU A 70 -3.17 -13.22 -7.27
CA LEU A 70 -4.17 -12.17 -7.43
C LEU A 70 -5.58 -12.72 -7.19
N GLU A 71 -5.94 -13.82 -7.83
CA GLU A 71 -7.23 -14.49 -7.69
C GLU A 71 -7.52 -14.87 -6.22
N ALA A 72 -6.53 -15.40 -5.51
CA ALA A 72 -6.67 -15.73 -4.09
C ALA A 72 -6.96 -14.53 -3.17
N MET A 73 -6.75 -13.29 -3.64
CA MET A 73 -7.09 -12.07 -2.90
C MET A 73 -8.47 -11.52 -3.24
N ILE A 74 -9.11 -11.97 -4.32
CA ILE A 74 -10.34 -11.37 -4.85
C ILE A 74 -11.53 -11.68 -3.93
N GLN A 75 -12.32 -10.64 -3.66
CA GLN A 75 -13.64 -10.73 -3.04
C GLN A 75 -14.67 -10.08 -3.98
N PRO A 76 -15.57 -10.86 -4.62
CA PRO A 76 -16.61 -10.30 -5.47
C PRO A 76 -17.59 -9.44 -4.67
N ALA A 77 -18.06 -8.35 -5.28
CA ALA A 77 -19.08 -7.46 -4.72
C ALA A 77 -19.89 -6.80 -5.84
N THR A 78 -21.00 -6.18 -5.45
CA THR A 78 -21.87 -5.38 -6.31
C THR A 78 -21.90 -3.92 -5.85
N LEU A 79 -22.55 -3.04 -6.61
CA LEU A 79 -22.76 -1.65 -6.19
C LEU A 79 -23.54 -1.52 -4.88
N ALA A 80 -24.45 -2.46 -4.60
CA ALA A 80 -25.28 -2.44 -3.38
C ALA A 80 -24.44 -2.69 -2.10
N ASP A 81 -23.30 -3.37 -2.22
CA ASP A 81 -22.44 -3.71 -1.08
C ASP A 81 -21.54 -2.54 -0.63
N LEU A 82 -21.37 -1.52 -1.49
CA LEU A 82 -20.40 -0.44 -1.30
C LEU A 82 -20.57 0.35 0.01
N PRO A 83 -21.78 0.70 0.48
CA PRO A 83 -21.93 1.45 1.74
C PRO A 83 -21.34 0.69 2.94
N LYS A 84 -21.55 -0.64 2.98
CA LYS A 84 -21.01 -1.50 4.04
C LYS A 84 -19.50 -1.67 3.87
N LEU A 85 -19.04 -2.02 2.67
CA LEU A 85 -17.61 -2.25 2.40
C LEU A 85 -16.76 -0.98 2.63
N GLY A 86 -17.31 0.19 2.34
CA GLY A 86 -16.69 1.49 2.64
C GLY A 86 -16.52 1.72 4.15
N ALA A 87 -17.50 1.35 4.97
CA ALA A 87 -17.38 1.42 6.42
C ALA A 87 -16.37 0.38 6.96
N ASP A 88 -16.39 -0.83 6.41
CA ASP A 88 -15.56 -1.94 6.84
C ASP A 88 -14.07 -1.70 6.51
N ILE A 89 -13.74 -1.14 5.33
CA ILE A 89 -12.35 -0.86 4.95
C ILE A 89 -11.69 0.20 5.85
N LEU A 90 -12.45 1.21 6.28
CA LEU A 90 -11.95 2.24 7.21
C LEU A 90 -11.68 1.67 8.61
N LYS A 91 -12.40 0.62 9.01
CA LYS A 91 -12.18 -0.11 10.26
C LYS A 91 -11.12 -1.20 10.14
N GLY A 92 -10.50 -1.37 8.95
CA GLY A 92 -9.54 -2.44 8.69
C GLY A 92 -10.17 -3.84 8.68
N GLN A 93 -11.46 -3.95 8.39
CA GLN A 93 -12.22 -5.21 8.40
C GLN A 93 -12.31 -5.88 7.02
N VAL A 94 -11.72 -5.28 5.98
CA VAL A 94 -11.60 -5.87 4.64
C VAL A 94 -10.23 -6.54 4.50
N LYS A 95 -10.24 -7.82 4.09
CA LYS A 95 -9.03 -8.59 3.76
C LYS A 95 -8.95 -8.80 2.25
N GLY A 96 -7.76 -8.66 1.66
CA GLY A 96 -7.58 -8.89 0.23
C GLY A 96 -8.01 -7.70 -0.62
N ARG A 97 -8.67 -7.96 -1.75
CA ARG A 97 -9.05 -6.97 -2.77
C ARG A 97 -10.47 -7.22 -3.24
N VAL A 98 -11.36 -6.27 -2.96
CA VAL A 98 -12.72 -6.31 -3.49
C VAL A 98 -12.71 -5.99 -5.00
N VAL A 99 -13.44 -6.79 -5.78
CA VAL A 99 -13.73 -6.54 -7.20
C VAL A 99 -15.23 -6.34 -7.34
N VAL A 100 -15.61 -5.15 -7.79
CA VAL A 100 -17.03 -4.76 -7.91
C VAL A 100 -17.46 -4.97 -9.35
N ASP A 101 -18.42 -5.88 -9.56
CA ASP A 101 -19.13 -5.95 -10.84
C ASP A 101 -20.21 -4.87 -10.84
N VAL A 102 -20.08 -3.95 -11.80
CA VAL A 102 -20.98 -2.80 -11.95
C VAL A 102 -22.23 -3.12 -12.77
N ASN A 103 -22.30 -4.33 -13.35
CA ASN A 103 -23.41 -4.78 -14.21
C ASN A 103 -24.15 -6.01 -13.64
N ALA A 104 -23.82 -6.44 -12.42
CA ALA A 104 -24.43 -7.58 -11.74
C ALA A 104 -25.86 -7.31 -11.25
#